data_AF-A0A7X1FA57-F1
#
_entry.id   AF-A0A7X1FA57-F1
#
_cell.length_a   1.000
_cell.length_b   1.000
_cell.length_c   1.000
_cell.angle_alpha   90.00
_cell.angle_beta   90.00
_cell.angle_gamma   90.00
#
_symmetry.space_group_name_H-M   'P 1'
#
loop_
_entity.id
_entity.type
_entity.pdbx_description
1 polymer ?
#
loop_
_entity_poly.entity_id
_entity_poly.type
_entity_poly.pdbx_seq_one_letter_code
_entity_poly.pdbx_strand_id
1 'polypeptide(L)'
;MVLLRSRPAVPLLALALLAGCGGGSGGSGTVRSTGTPPTKPSRAVVRPPQRHIAPPPLIQTLPGVAGVIGATPGELIRQFGAPRLDVQEGDARKLQFAAAPCVLDVYLYPPAPGREAQATYVDARRASDAQEVDRATCIAALRRQPAPGTNGSVTRP
;
A
#
# COMPACT_ATOMS: atom_id res chain seq x y z
N MET A 1 48.09 -27.79 -2.61
CA MET A 1 48.60 -26.44 -2.93
C MET A 1 47.58 -25.43 -2.43
N VAL A 2 47.82 -24.83 -1.27
CA VAL A 2 46.98 -23.79 -0.65
C VAL A 2 47.33 -22.46 -1.32
N LEU A 3 46.38 -21.78 -1.98
CA LEU A 3 46.56 -20.38 -2.35
C LEU A 3 45.78 -19.47 -1.41
N LEU A 4 46.56 -18.61 -0.78
CA LEU A 4 46.28 -17.76 0.35
C LEU A 4 45.84 -16.36 -0.16
N ARG A 5 44.74 -15.87 0.39
CA ARG A 5 44.42 -14.48 0.78
C ARG A 5 44.84 -13.31 -0.14
N SER A 6 43.88 -12.44 -0.45
CA SER A 6 44.08 -10.99 -0.27
C SER A 6 42.72 -10.28 -0.17
N ARG A 7 42.41 -9.78 1.03
CA ARG A 7 41.29 -8.85 1.28
C ARG A 7 41.83 -7.42 1.10
N PRO A 8 41.33 -6.61 0.16
CA PRO A 8 41.64 -5.20 0.13
C PRO A 8 40.81 -4.43 1.18
N ALA A 9 41.53 -3.56 1.89
CA ALA A 9 41.11 -2.79 3.05
C ALA A 9 39.98 -1.79 2.75
N VAL A 10 39.12 -1.63 3.75
CA VAL A 10 38.07 -0.63 3.86
C VAL A 10 38.70 0.72 4.22
N PRO A 11 38.50 1.80 3.43
CA PRO A 11 38.65 3.15 3.94
C PRO A 11 37.33 3.60 4.55
N LEU A 12 37.33 3.63 5.88
CA LEU A 12 36.37 4.29 6.75
C LEU A 12 36.60 5.80 6.63
N LEU A 13 35.87 6.53 5.79
CA LEU A 13 35.83 8.00 5.86
C LEU A 13 34.71 8.59 4.98
N ALA A 14 33.61 9.01 5.60
CA ALA A 14 32.93 10.26 5.25
C ALA A 14 31.86 10.55 6.30
N LEU A 15 32.10 11.64 7.03
CA LEU A 15 31.34 12.14 8.15
C LEU A 15 29.86 12.36 7.80
N ALA A 16 29.02 11.88 8.71
CA ALA A 16 27.63 12.28 8.84
C ALA A 16 27.52 13.79 9.13
N LEU A 17 26.86 14.50 8.23
CA LEU A 17 26.26 15.81 8.50
C LEU A 17 24.79 15.77 8.09
N LEU A 18 23.98 15.02 8.85
CA LEU A 18 22.55 15.29 8.91
C LEU A 18 22.33 16.37 9.98
N ALA A 19 22.29 17.62 9.52
CA ALA A 19 21.74 18.73 10.26
C ALA A 19 20.22 18.52 10.43
N GLY A 20 19.85 17.81 11.51
CA GLY A 20 18.48 17.77 12.00
C GLY A 20 18.15 19.07 12.72
N CYS A 21 17.24 19.87 12.17
CA CYS A 21 16.64 21.00 12.86
C CYS A 21 15.67 20.47 13.93
N GLY A 22 16.20 20.13 15.10
CA GLY A 22 15.44 19.86 16.32
C GLY A 22 15.36 21.12 17.17
N GLY A 23 14.52 22.07 16.78
CA GLY A 23 14.30 23.32 17.51
C GLY A 23 12.87 23.38 18.03
N GLY A 24 12.70 23.15 19.33
CA GLY A 24 11.38 23.27 19.99
C GLY A 24 11.40 22.90 21.47
N SER A 25 12.42 23.35 22.21
CA SER A 25 12.45 23.24 23.66
C SER A 25 11.26 23.96 24.28
N GLY A 26 10.55 23.26 25.15
CA GLY A 26 9.45 23.78 25.95
C GLY A 26 9.83 25.08 26.66
N GLY A 27 9.34 26.19 26.14
CA GLY A 27 9.21 27.43 26.88
C GLY A 27 7.94 27.34 27.71
N SER A 28 8.08 27.04 29.01
CA SER A 28 7.04 27.36 30.00
C SER A 28 7.08 28.88 30.20
N GLY A 29 6.58 29.60 29.20
CA GLY A 29 6.33 31.03 29.28
C GLY A 29 4.98 31.23 29.93
N THR A 30 4.95 31.83 31.13
CA THR A 30 3.73 32.37 31.72
C THR A 30 3.23 33.49 30.82
N VAL A 31 2.23 33.21 29.99
CA VAL A 31 1.55 34.22 29.18
C VAL A 31 0.79 35.15 30.13
N ARG A 32 1.21 36.42 30.16
CA ARG A 32 0.53 37.49 30.89
C ARG A 32 -0.62 37.97 30.01
N SER A 33 -1.86 37.56 30.31
CA SER A 33 -3.06 38.06 29.62
C SER A 33 -3.25 39.56 29.88
N THR A 34 -2.98 40.39 28.88
CA THR A 34 -3.53 41.73 28.80
C THR A 34 -4.93 41.63 28.18
N GLY A 35 -5.94 41.90 29.00
CA GLY A 35 -7.35 41.79 28.62
C GLY A 35 -7.71 42.74 27.48
N THR A 36 -8.10 42.17 26.33
CA THR A 36 -8.86 42.86 25.29
C THR A 36 -10.32 42.42 25.42
N PRO A 37 -11.32 43.33 25.36
CA PRO A 37 -12.72 42.99 25.57
C PRO A 37 -13.22 41.91 24.61
N PRO A 38 -14.12 41.01 25.06
CA PRO A 38 -14.53 39.84 24.29
C PRO A 38 -15.32 40.27 23.04
N THR A 39 -14.70 40.12 21.87
CA THR A 39 -15.44 40.07 20.60
C THR A 39 -16.25 38.79 20.59
N LYS A 40 -17.57 38.93 20.38
CA LYS A 40 -18.54 37.83 20.35
C LYS A 40 -18.04 36.72 19.41
N PRO A 41 -18.01 35.44 19.85
CA PRO A 41 -17.58 34.35 18.97
C PRO A 41 -18.55 34.24 17.80
N SER A 42 -18.09 34.58 16.60
CA SER A 42 -18.77 34.20 15.37
C SER A 42 -18.85 32.68 15.37
N ARG A 43 -20.06 32.12 15.46
CA ARG A 43 -20.28 30.69 15.31
C ARG A 43 -19.77 30.30 13.92
N ALA A 44 -18.64 29.60 13.87
CA ALA A 44 -18.19 28.98 12.64
C ALA A 44 -19.30 28.04 12.16
N VAL A 45 -19.89 28.37 11.00
CA VAL A 45 -20.83 27.48 10.33
C VAL A 45 -20.02 26.28 9.85
N VAL A 46 -20.09 25.19 10.61
CA VAL A 46 -19.52 23.91 10.20
C VAL A 46 -20.33 23.41 9.01
N ARG A 47 -19.75 23.49 7.80
CA ARG A 47 -20.36 22.86 6.61
C ARG A 47 -20.42 21.35 6.86
N PRO A 48 -21.60 20.71 6.72
CA PRO A 48 -21.69 19.26 6.83
C PRO A 48 -20.81 18.62 5.73
N PRO A 49 -20.14 17.49 6.02
CA PRO A 49 -19.36 16.77 5.02
C PRO A 49 -20.30 16.33 3.89
N GLN A 50 -20.04 16.82 2.68
CA GLN A 50 -20.79 16.39 1.50
C GLN A 50 -20.36 14.95 1.17
N ARG A 51 -21.32 14.02 1.10
CA ARG A 51 -21.04 12.68 0.59
C ARG A 51 -20.80 12.78 -0.91
N HIS A 52 -19.53 12.68 -1.31
CA HIS A 52 -19.15 12.57 -2.71
C HIS A 52 -19.41 11.13 -3.17
N ILE A 53 -20.18 10.97 -4.24
CA ILE A 53 -20.30 9.69 -4.94
C ILE A 53 -19.00 9.51 -5.73
N ALA A 54 -18.28 8.42 -5.48
CA ALA A 54 -17.08 8.10 -6.24
C ALA A 54 -17.43 7.88 -7.72
N PRO A 55 -16.63 8.38 -8.68
CA PRO A 55 -16.78 8.04 -10.08
C PRO A 55 -16.71 6.52 -10.29
N PRO A 56 -17.38 5.97 -11.32
CA PRO A 56 -17.27 4.54 -11.63
C PRO A 56 -15.81 4.17 -11.96
N PRO A 57 -15.36 2.96 -11.58
CA PRO A 57 -14.00 2.53 -11.82
C PRO A 57 -13.74 2.33 -13.31
N LEU A 58 -12.56 2.73 -13.78
CA LEU A 58 -12.09 2.35 -15.11
C LEU A 58 -11.59 0.91 -15.07
N ILE A 59 -12.10 0.07 -15.97
CA ILE A 59 -11.66 -1.31 -16.10
C ILE A 59 -10.43 -1.37 -17.00
N GLN A 60 -9.33 -1.92 -16.47
CA GLN A 60 -8.10 -2.13 -17.23
C GLN A 60 -8.32 -3.21 -18.30
N THR A 61 -7.97 -2.89 -19.54
CA THR A 61 -7.99 -3.83 -20.67
C THR A 61 -6.57 -3.96 -21.21
N LEU A 62 -5.87 -5.01 -20.79
CA LEU A 62 -4.51 -5.32 -21.26
C LEU A 62 -4.43 -6.78 -21.71
N PRO A 63 -3.59 -7.10 -22.71
CA PRO A 63 -3.24 -8.49 -23.00
C PRO A 63 -2.63 -9.17 -21.77
N GLY A 64 -2.98 -10.44 -21.55
CA GLY A 64 -2.33 -11.27 -20.52
C GLY A 64 -2.76 -11.02 -19.06
N VAL A 65 -3.70 -10.09 -18.79
CA VAL A 65 -4.36 -9.99 -17.47
C VAL A 65 -5.71 -10.74 -17.42
N ALA A 66 -5.95 -11.60 -18.40
CA ALA A 66 -7.17 -12.40 -18.51
C ALA A 66 -7.34 -13.33 -17.28
N GLY A 67 -8.58 -13.38 -16.77
CA GLY A 67 -8.95 -14.14 -15.57
C GLY A 67 -8.56 -13.47 -14.25
N VAL A 68 -7.95 -12.28 -14.28
CA VAL A 68 -7.70 -11.45 -13.10
C VAL A 68 -8.67 -10.28 -13.05
N ILE A 69 -8.77 -9.49 -14.12
CA ILE A 69 -9.77 -8.43 -14.22
C ILE A 69 -11.17 -9.04 -14.21
N GLY A 70 -12.06 -8.49 -13.38
CA GLY A 70 -13.40 -9.01 -13.11
C GLY A 70 -13.47 -10.08 -12.02
N ALA A 71 -12.34 -10.63 -11.57
CA ALA A 71 -12.34 -11.66 -10.53
C ALA A 71 -12.66 -11.07 -9.15
N THR A 72 -13.39 -11.85 -8.35
CA THR A 72 -13.68 -11.61 -6.93
C THR A 72 -12.45 -11.91 -6.06
N PRO A 73 -12.41 -11.43 -4.80
CA PRO A 73 -11.34 -11.78 -3.86
C PRO A 73 -11.14 -13.29 -3.72
N GLY A 74 -12.24 -14.05 -3.58
CA GLY A 74 -12.17 -15.50 -3.41
C GLY A 74 -11.59 -16.23 -4.62
N GLU A 75 -11.90 -15.75 -5.83
CA GLU A 75 -11.31 -16.27 -7.07
C GLU A 75 -9.82 -15.98 -7.16
N LEU A 76 -9.38 -14.78 -6.78
CA LEU A 76 -7.96 -14.40 -6.75
C LEU A 76 -7.18 -15.23 -5.74
N ILE A 77 -7.75 -15.45 -4.55
CA ILE A 77 -7.15 -16.29 -3.50
C ILE A 77 -7.01 -17.74 -3.98
N ARG A 78 -8.03 -18.28 -4.66
CA ARG A 78 -7.95 -19.61 -5.27
C ARG A 78 -6.88 -19.71 -6.36
N GLN A 79 -6.64 -18.63 -7.12
CA GLN A 79 -5.65 -18.60 -8.19
C GLN A 79 -4.20 -18.42 -7.67
N PHE A 80 -4.00 -17.56 -6.68
CA PHE A 80 -2.67 -17.09 -6.27
C PHE A 80 -2.28 -17.50 -4.84
N GLY A 81 -3.18 -18.11 -4.08
CA GLY A 81 -2.98 -18.43 -2.67
C GLY A 81 -3.37 -17.28 -1.75
N ALA A 82 -2.92 -17.35 -0.49
CA ALA A 82 -3.19 -16.31 0.50
C ALA A 82 -2.46 -15.00 0.11
N PRO A 83 -3.14 -13.84 0.11
CA PRO A 83 -2.49 -12.57 -0.13
C PRO A 83 -1.58 -12.21 1.05
N ARG A 84 -0.47 -11.55 0.77
CA ARG A 84 0.42 -11.01 1.81
C ARG A 84 -0.13 -9.73 2.44
N LEU A 85 -1.03 -9.03 1.74
CA LEU A 85 -1.71 -7.83 2.21
C LEU A 85 -3.16 -7.85 1.69
N ASP A 86 -4.08 -7.51 2.57
CA ASP A 86 -5.50 -7.39 2.28
C ASP A 86 -6.05 -6.19 3.05
N VAL A 87 -6.35 -5.09 2.34
CA VAL A 87 -6.77 -3.82 2.92
C VAL A 87 -8.13 -3.40 2.36
N GLN A 88 -9.05 -3.05 3.25
CA GLN A 88 -10.36 -2.50 2.91
C GLN A 88 -10.35 -0.98 3.12
N GLU A 89 -10.70 -0.20 2.10
CA GLU A 89 -10.79 1.26 2.11
C GLU A 89 -12.15 1.70 1.58
N GLY A 90 -13.11 1.94 2.48
CA GLY A 90 -14.49 2.18 2.07
C GLY A 90 -15.08 0.95 1.35
N ASP A 91 -15.56 1.15 0.13
CA ASP A 91 -16.05 0.07 -0.73
C ASP A 91 -14.96 -0.56 -1.61
N ALA A 92 -13.75 0.00 -1.63
CA ALA A 92 -12.60 -0.53 -2.34
C ALA A 92 -11.84 -1.55 -1.49
N ARG A 93 -11.20 -2.52 -2.15
CA ARG A 93 -10.32 -3.50 -1.51
C ARG A 93 -9.03 -3.65 -2.31
N LYS A 94 -7.90 -3.72 -1.61
CA LYS A 94 -6.58 -3.98 -2.21
C LYS A 94 -6.04 -5.31 -1.71
N LEU A 95 -5.74 -6.21 -2.65
CA LEU A 95 -5.02 -7.45 -2.38
C LEU A 95 -3.60 -7.33 -2.94
N GLN A 96 -2.61 -7.81 -2.18
CA GLN A 96 -1.25 -7.93 -2.66
C GLN A 96 -0.82 -9.39 -2.61
N PHE A 97 -0.23 -9.85 -3.71
CA PHE A 97 0.40 -11.16 -3.82
C PHE A 97 1.89 -10.98 -4.12
N ALA A 98 2.71 -11.96 -3.75
CA ALA A 98 4.13 -11.96 -4.09
C ALA A 98 4.57 -13.35 -4.53
N ALA A 99 5.35 -13.40 -5.61
CA ALA A 99 6.12 -14.55 -6.05
C ALA A 99 7.52 -14.07 -6.42
N ALA A 100 8.54 -14.92 -6.37
CA ALA A 100 9.83 -14.50 -6.93
C ALA A 100 9.70 -14.39 -8.47
N PRO A 101 9.98 -13.25 -9.12
CA PRO A 101 10.64 -12.03 -8.62
C PRO A 101 9.74 -10.77 -8.48
N CYS A 102 8.41 -10.89 -8.44
CA CYS A 102 7.47 -9.77 -8.50
C CYS A 102 6.38 -9.76 -7.40
N VAL A 103 5.88 -8.56 -7.14
CA VAL A 103 4.71 -8.27 -6.32
C VAL A 103 3.58 -7.83 -7.25
N LEU A 104 2.39 -8.41 -7.07
CA LEU A 104 1.16 -8.04 -7.79
C LEU A 104 0.20 -7.37 -6.82
N ASP A 105 -0.14 -6.12 -7.08
CA ASP A 105 -1.23 -5.41 -6.42
C ASP A 105 -2.49 -5.55 -7.29
N VAL A 106 -3.60 -5.98 -6.67
CA VAL A 106 -4.91 -6.08 -7.31
C VAL A 106 -5.88 -5.16 -6.59
N TYR A 107 -6.49 -4.25 -7.34
CA TYR A 107 -7.43 -3.26 -6.84
C TYR A 107 -8.84 -3.65 -7.24
N LEU A 108 -9.69 -3.85 -6.25
CA LEU A 108 -11.06 -4.31 -6.42
C LEU A 108 -12.03 -3.19 -6.05
N TYR A 109 -13.02 -2.99 -6.91
CA TYR A 109 -14.10 -2.04 -6.71
C TYR A 109 -15.44 -2.72 -7.04
N PRO A 110 -16.53 -2.34 -6.35
CA PRO A 110 -17.84 -2.86 -6.66
C PRO A 110 -18.32 -2.29 -8.01
N PRO A 111 -18.92 -3.10 -8.90
CA PRO A 111 -19.46 -2.60 -10.17
C PRO A 111 -20.69 -1.71 -9.98
N ALA A 112 -21.37 -1.83 -8.83
CA ALA A 112 -22.48 -0.96 -8.41
C ALA A 112 -22.58 -0.99 -6.87
N PRO A 113 -23.23 0.01 -6.24
CA PRO A 113 -23.37 0.06 -4.79
C PRO A 113 -23.94 -1.24 -4.20
N GLY A 114 -23.31 -1.76 -3.15
CA GLY A 114 -23.72 -2.98 -2.47
C GLY A 114 -23.42 -4.29 -3.21
N ARG A 115 -22.76 -4.23 -4.39
CA ARG A 115 -22.27 -5.42 -5.09
C ARG A 115 -20.90 -5.83 -4.55
N GLU A 116 -20.56 -7.10 -4.76
CA GLU A 116 -19.24 -7.61 -4.42
C GLU A 116 -18.15 -6.92 -5.26
N ALA A 117 -17.05 -6.56 -4.60
CA ALA A 117 -15.90 -5.94 -5.24
C ALA A 117 -15.22 -6.89 -6.22
N GLN A 118 -14.92 -6.41 -7.42
CA GLN A 118 -14.24 -7.16 -8.47
C GLN A 118 -12.99 -6.41 -8.90
N ALA A 119 -11.95 -7.14 -9.31
CA ALA A 119 -10.70 -6.55 -9.76
C ALA A 119 -10.92 -5.67 -11.00
N THR A 120 -10.59 -4.40 -10.90
CA THR A 120 -10.69 -3.46 -12.03
C THR A 120 -9.33 -3.03 -12.55
N TYR A 121 -8.30 -3.14 -11.72
CA TYR A 121 -6.95 -2.71 -12.04
C TYR A 121 -5.91 -3.60 -11.34
N VAL A 122 -4.79 -3.83 -12.02
CA VAL A 122 -3.63 -4.54 -11.48
C VAL A 122 -2.33 -3.79 -11.76
N ASP A 123 -1.43 -3.88 -10.80
CA ASP A 123 -0.08 -3.35 -10.91
C ASP A 123 0.95 -4.42 -10.56
N ALA A 124 2.06 -4.46 -11.30
CA ALA A 124 3.10 -5.48 -11.12
C ALA A 124 4.45 -4.80 -10.97
N ARG A 125 5.15 -5.14 -9.89
CA ARG A 125 6.45 -4.55 -9.55
C ARG A 125 7.47 -5.61 -9.22
N ARG A 126 8.74 -5.36 -9.51
CA ARG A 126 9.83 -6.21 -9.05
C ARG A 126 9.95 -6.10 -7.53
N ALA A 127 10.08 -7.25 -6.85
CA ALA A 127 10.11 -7.29 -5.39
C ALA A 127 11.35 -6.62 -4.77
N SER A 128 12.44 -6.47 -5.53
CA SER A 128 13.72 -5.93 -5.04
C SER A 128 13.80 -4.41 -5.01
N ASP A 129 13.25 -3.74 -6.01
CA ASP A 129 13.44 -2.29 -6.25
C ASP A 129 12.14 -1.57 -6.63
N ALA A 130 11.00 -2.28 -6.60
CA ALA A 130 9.68 -1.78 -6.94
C ALA A 130 9.53 -1.23 -8.37
N GLN A 131 10.47 -1.53 -9.29
CA GLN A 131 10.34 -1.16 -10.69
C GLN A 131 9.13 -1.85 -11.34
N GLU A 132 8.44 -1.14 -12.23
CA GLU A 132 7.33 -1.72 -12.99
C GLU A 132 7.84 -2.90 -13.84
N VAL A 133 7.08 -3.99 -13.83
CA VAL A 133 7.34 -5.17 -14.65
C VAL A 133 6.10 -5.57 -15.42
N ASP A 134 6.27 -6.42 -16.43
CA ASP A 134 5.15 -6.94 -17.20
C ASP A 134 4.15 -7.69 -16.31
N ARG A 135 2.89 -7.25 -16.36
CA ARG A 135 1.79 -7.76 -15.54
C ARG A 135 1.49 -9.22 -15.86
N ALA A 136 1.47 -9.58 -17.14
CA ALA A 136 1.18 -10.94 -17.59
C ALA A 136 2.24 -11.93 -17.08
N THR A 137 3.51 -11.55 -17.16
CA THR A 137 4.64 -12.32 -16.65
C THR A 137 4.54 -12.52 -15.14
N CYS A 138 4.17 -11.47 -14.39
CA CYS A 138 4.01 -11.58 -12.94
C CYS A 138 2.85 -12.50 -12.55
N ILE A 139 1.70 -12.38 -13.22
CA ILE A 139 0.54 -13.26 -13.04
C ILE A 139 0.91 -14.72 -13.34
N ALA A 140 1.67 -14.98 -14.40
CA ALA A 140 2.13 -16.32 -14.74
C ALA A 140 3.10 -16.89 -13.68
N ALA A 141 3.97 -16.06 -13.10
CA ALA A 141 4.84 -16.46 -12.00
C ALA A 141 4.04 -16.86 -10.75
N LEU A 142 3.06 -16.04 -10.36
CA LEU A 142 2.17 -16.32 -9.22
C LEU A 142 1.40 -17.63 -9.38
N ARG A 143 0.90 -17.94 -10.59
CA ARG A 143 0.19 -19.20 -10.84
C ARG A 143 1.09 -20.44 -10.72
N ARG A 144 2.39 -20.31 -10.99
CA ARG A 144 3.36 -21.41 -10.84
C ARG A 144 3.81 -21.61 -9.40
N GLN A 145 3.82 -20.54 -8.61
CA GLN A 145 4.23 -20.54 -7.21
C GLN A 145 3.20 -19.80 -6.35
N PRO A 146 1.97 -20.34 -6.20
CA PRO A 146 0.99 -19.74 -5.31
C PRO A 146 1.54 -19.69 -3.89
N ALA A 147 1.19 -18.65 -3.14
CA ALA A 147 1.57 -18.58 -1.74
C ALA A 147 1.00 -19.81 -1.00
N PRO A 148 1.81 -20.51 -0.16
CA PRO A 148 1.29 -21.60 0.64
C PRO A 148 0.15 -21.06 1.50
N GLY A 149 -1.05 -21.62 1.33
CA GLY A 149 -2.21 -21.21 2.09
C GLY A 149 -1.92 -21.43 3.57
N THR A 150 -1.69 -20.35 4.32
CA THR A 150 -1.66 -20.38 5.77
C THR A 150 -3.09 -20.63 6.25
N ASN A 151 -3.50 -21.90 6.24
CA ASN A 151 -4.69 -22.32 6.97
C ASN A 151 -4.46 -21.99 8.45
N GLY A 152 -5.15 -20.96 8.95
CA GLY A 152 -5.43 -20.85 10.39
C GLY A 152 -4.59 -19.89 11.22
N SER A 153 -4.67 -18.59 10.92
CA SER A 153 -4.45 -17.56 11.95
C SER A 153 -5.59 -16.53 11.96
N VAL A 154 -6.82 -17.02 11.97
CA VAL A 154 -7.91 -16.31 12.65
C VAL A 154 -7.64 -16.48 14.13
N THR A 155 -6.97 -15.51 14.74
CA THR A 155 -7.01 -15.35 16.19
C THR A 155 -7.53 -13.96 16.49
N ARG A 156 -8.85 -13.89 16.65
CA ARG A 156 -9.54 -12.98 17.57
C ARG A 156 -9.76 -13.79 18.85
N PRO A 157 -9.61 -13.22 20.05
CA PRO A 157 -10.35 -12.05 20.50
C PRO A 157 -9.52 -10.77 20.66
#